data_AF-A0A7Y2FRJ7-F1
#
_entry.id   AF-A0A7Y2FRJ7-F1
#
_cell.length_a   1.000
_cell.length_b   1.000
_cell.length_c   1.000
_cell.angle_alpha   90.00
_cell.angle_beta   90.00
_cell.angle_gamma   90.00
#
_symmetry.space_group_name_H-M   'P 1'
#
loop_
_entity.id
_entity.type
_entity.pdbx_description
1 polymer ?
#
loop_
_entity_poly.entity_id
_entity_poly.type
_entity_poly.pdbx_seq_one_letter_code
_entity_poly.pdbx_strand_id
1 'polypeptide(L)'
;ALAAAIGVAVIVRSLLRPPKPDEHDETEAGDQAAPNGWGILNWRSFGALLSVTSIDTVVQTGILVFVAFLMLSKGLPLAVATGATVILLAGGVFGKAGCGFLADRLGARQAFIVVQVLTAVGLVAIVTAPNWLALFALLPLGAVAQGSTSITYGFAANLIHPRKMARGYALLYSTGTLASVAGPLVFGWVADTWGIGNAVYFMALIVLGSIPPMLILRIETGEPEASR
;
A
#
# COMPACT_ATOMS: atom_id res chain seq x y z
N ALA A 1 -19.46 -12.55 19.44
CA ALA A 1 -19.14 -13.92 18.99
C ALA A 1 -19.74 -14.24 17.61
N LEU A 2 -21.05 -14.05 17.38
CA LEU A 2 -21.68 -14.34 16.07
C LEU A 2 -21.16 -13.50 14.88
N ALA A 3 -20.81 -12.22 15.09
CA ALA A 3 -20.28 -11.36 14.02
C ALA A 3 -18.92 -11.83 13.48
N ALA A 4 -18.09 -12.45 14.32
CA ALA A 4 -16.81 -13.02 13.92
C ALA A 4 -17.01 -14.31 13.09
N ALA A 5 -18.02 -15.11 13.41
CA ALA A 5 -18.37 -16.31 12.65
C ALA A 5 -18.91 -15.98 11.25
N ILE A 6 -19.67 -14.89 11.11
CA ILE A 6 -20.18 -14.42 9.80
C ILE A 6 -19.02 -13.89 8.94
N GLY A 7 -18.07 -13.17 9.52
CA GLY A 7 -16.87 -12.71 8.83
C GLY A 7 -16.03 -13.86 8.26
N VAL A 8 -15.81 -14.90 9.06
CA VAL A 8 -15.09 -16.12 8.61
C VAL A 8 -15.89 -16.87 7.55
N ALA A 9 -17.22 -16.99 7.69
CA ALA A 9 -18.06 -17.68 6.70
C ALA A 9 -18.11 -16.95 5.35
N VAL A 10 -18.09 -15.61 5.33
CA VAL A 10 -18.04 -14.82 4.09
C VAL A 10 -16.67 -14.97 3.41
N ILE A 11 -15.58 -14.98 4.18
CA ILE A 11 -14.22 -15.18 3.68
C ILE A 11 -14.02 -16.59 3.12
N VAL A 12 -14.52 -17.63 3.81
CA VAL A 12 -14.46 -19.02 3.35
C VAL A 12 -15.33 -19.22 2.10
N ARG A 13 -16.51 -18.59 2.03
CA ARG A 13 -17.38 -18.67 0.86
C ARG A 13 -16.83 -17.89 -0.35
N SER A 14 -16.03 -16.85 -0.14
CA SER A 14 -15.30 -16.18 -1.23
C SER A 14 -14.05 -16.95 -1.67
N LEU A 15 -13.42 -17.73 -0.79
CA LEU A 15 -12.29 -18.62 -1.12
C LEU A 15 -12.73 -19.88 -1.90
N LEU A 16 -13.99 -20.30 -1.75
CA LEU A 16 -14.58 -21.44 -2.47
C LEU A 16 -15.17 -21.06 -3.85
N ARG A 17 -15.13 -19.77 -4.23
CA ARG A 17 -15.43 -19.39 -5.60
C ARG A 17 -14.14 -19.61 -6.40
N PRO A 18 -14.11 -20.57 -7.34
CA PRO A 18 -12.95 -20.68 -8.21
C PRO A 18 -12.78 -19.32 -8.90
N PRO A 19 -11.55 -18.75 -8.93
CA PRO A 19 -11.30 -17.57 -9.73
C PRO A 19 -11.77 -17.89 -11.15
N LYS A 20 -12.49 -16.95 -11.75
CA LYS A 20 -12.75 -17.02 -13.19
C LYS A 20 -11.36 -17.15 -13.81
N PRO A 21 -11.08 -18.19 -14.63
CA PRO A 21 -9.78 -18.30 -15.24
C PRO A 21 -9.60 -17.02 -16.06
N ASP A 22 -8.69 -16.17 -15.62
CA ASP A 22 -8.06 -15.25 -16.55
C ASP A 22 -7.46 -16.17 -17.60
N GLU A 23 -7.93 -16.04 -18.85
CA GLU A 23 -7.27 -16.60 -20.02
C GLU A 23 -5.91 -15.90 -20.17
N HIS A 24 -5.02 -16.12 -19.21
CA HIS A 24 -3.61 -16.21 -19.50
C HIS A 24 -3.45 -17.58 -20.12
N ASP A 25 -3.37 -17.60 -21.46
CA ASP A 25 -2.95 -18.75 -22.25
C ASP A 25 -1.70 -19.40 -21.63
N GLU A 26 -1.91 -20.38 -20.75
CA GLU A 26 -0.86 -21.25 -20.23
C GLU A 26 -0.33 -22.18 -21.35
N THR A 27 -0.91 -22.12 -22.55
CA THR A 27 -0.54 -22.95 -23.69
C THR A 27 0.67 -22.39 -24.48
N GLU A 28 1.11 -21.14 -24.27
CA GLU A 28 2.27 -20.57 -25.01
C GLU A 28 3.49 -20.19 -24.16
N ALA A 29 3.44 -20.31 -22.82
CA ALA A 29 4.56 -19.92 -21.94
C ALA A 29 5.76 -20.90 -21.94
N GLY A 30 5.64 -22.01 -22.68
CA GLY A 30 6.67 -23.06 -22.79
C GLY A 30 7.90 -22.65 -23.61
N ASP A 31 7.75 -21.85 -24.66
CA ASP A 31 8.77 -21.79 -25.73
C ASP A 31 9.35 -20.39 -26.01
N GLN A 32 8.91 -19.35 -25.32
CA GLN A 32 9.55 -18.04 -25.45
C GLN A 32 10.84 -17.98 -24.60
N ALA A 33 11.99 -17.99 -25.28
CA ALA A 33 13.29 -17.76 -24.67
C ALA A 33 13.25 -16.49 -23.80
N ALA A 34 13.70 -16.59 -22.54
CA ALA A 34 13.66 -15.45 -21.64
C ALA A 34 14.49 -14.29 -22.25
N PRO A 35 13.94 -13.08 -22.38
CA PRO A 35 14.64 -11.98 -23.05
C PRO A 35 15.97 -11.70 -22.34
N ASN A 36 17.06 -11.47 -23.09
CA ASN A 36 18.35 -11.09 -22.49
C ASN A 36 18.19 -9.78 -21.69
N GLY A 37 18.60 -9.78 -20.41
CA GLY A 37 18.47 -8.62 -19.51
C GLY A 37 17.77 -8.90 -18.17
N TRP A 38 17.30 -7.85 -17.50
CA TRP A 38 16.66 -7.93 -16.17
C TRP A 38 15.21 -8.43 -16.18
N GLY A 39 14.57 -8.53 -17.36
CA GLY A 39 13.19 -8.97 -17.49
C GLY A 39 12.16 -7.91 -17.10
N ILE A 40 12.55 -6.64 -17.03
CA ILE A 40 11.64 -5.51 -16.84
C ILE A 40 11.15 -5.06 -18.21
N LEU A 41 9.85 -5.11 -18.43
CA LEU A 41 9.20 -4.84 -19.72
C LEU A 41 9.21 -3.35 -20.04
N ASN A 42 8.97 -2.50 -19.04
CA ASN A 42 8.97 -1.05 -19.19
C ASN A 42 9.71 -0.37 -18.03
N TRP A 43 10.96 0.04 -18.28
CA TRP A 43 11.83 0.61 -17.25
C TRP A 43 11.34 1.95 -16.71
N ARG A 44 10.65 2.76 -17.54
CA ARG A 44 10.09 4.04 -17.11
C ARG A 44 8.96 3.83 -16.12
N SER A 45 8.02 2.94 -16.46
CA SER A 45 6.92 2.59 -15.56
C SER A 45 7.42 1.88 -14.30
N PHE A 46 8.39 0.98 -14.43
CA PHE A 46 8.98 0.30 -13.28
C PHE A 46 9.71 1.27 -12.35
N GLY A 47 10.51 2.20 -12.89
CA GLY A 47 11.17 3.23 -12.10
C GLY A 47 10.19 4.15 -11.36
N ALA A 48 9.10 4.56 -12.01
CA ALA A 48 8.03 5.32 -11.36
C ALA A 48 7.39 4.50 -10.23
N LEU A 49 7.11 3.22 -10.45
CA LEU A 49 6.57 2.33 -9.42
C LEU A 49 7.51 2.16 -8.22
N LEU A 50 8.83 2.09 -8.46
CA LEU A 50 9.83 2.08 -7.39
C LEU A 50 9.75 3.37 -6.58
N SER A 51 9.68 4.54 -7.23
CA SER A 51 9.54 5.83 -6.53
C SER A 51 8.26 5.91 -5.71
N VAL A 52 7.12 5.51 -6.29
CA VAL A 52 5.83 5.43 -5.58
C VAL A 52 5.95 4.55 -4.34
N THR A 53 6.48 3.33 -4.52
CA THR A 53 6.61 2.35 -3.44
C THR A 53 7.56 2.83 -2.36
N SER A 54 8.67 3.47 -2.72
CA SER A 54 9.62 4.03 -1.75
C SER A 54 9.00 5.15 -0.92
N ILE A 55 8.35 6.14 -1.55
CA ILE A 55 7.69 7.24 -0.82
C ILE A 55 6.62 6.68 0.11
N ASP A 56 5.82 5.74 -0.39
CA ASP A 56 4.76 5.12 0.40
C ASP A 56 5.32 4.31 1.57
N THR A 57 6.42 3.57 1.36
CA THR A 57 7.07 2.79 2.43
C THR A 57 7.66 3.68 3.52
N VAL A 58 8.27 4.82 3.15
CA VAL A 58 8.76 5.83 4.11
C VAL A 58 7.62 6.26 5.03
N VAL A 59 6.46 6.60 4.47
CA VAL A 59 5.29 7.01 5.24
C VAL A 59 4.76 5.86 6.08
N GLN A 60 4.60 4.66 5.52
CA GLN A 60 4.11 3.50 6.25
C GLN A 60 4.95 3.18 7.49
N THR A 61 6.28 3.20 7.36
CA THR A 61 7.16 2.99 8.53
C THR A 61 7.08 4.13 9.52
N GLY A 62 6.96 5.37 9.04
CA GLY A 62 6.68 6.54 9.87
C GLY A 62 5.39 6.37 10.70
N ILE A 63 4.28 6.03 10.06
CA ILE A 63 3.00 5.80 10.74
C ILE A 63 3.17 4.71 11.81
N LEU A 64 3.75 3.56 11.45
CA LEU A 64 3.88 2.43 12.36
C LEU A 64 4.71 2.76 13.61
N VAL A 65 5.78 3.54 13.45
CA VAL A 65 6.63 3.97 14.56
C VAL A 65 5.94 5.06 15.40
N PHE A 66 5.40 6.09 14.76
CA PHE A 66 4.92 7.29 15.46
C PHE A 66 3.49 7.21 15.97
N VAL A 67 2.69 6.22 15.54
CA VAL A 67 1.29 6.11 15.98
C VAL A 67 1.16 5.97 17.50
N ALA A 68 1.99 5.12 18.12
CA ALA A 68 1.97 4.94 19.58
C ALA A 68 2.43 6.22 20.30
N PHE A 69 3.48 6.88 19.80
CA PHE A 69 3.95 8.15 20.35
C PHE A 69 2.90 9.27 20.21
N LEU A 70 2.17 9.31 19.09
CA LEU A 70 1.06 10.24 18.90
C LEU A 70 -0.02 10.00 19.96
N MET A 71 -0.40 8.74 20.20
CA MET A 71 -1.40 8.41 21.23
C MET A 71 -0.91 8.77 22.65
N LEU A 72 0.37 8.54 22.96
CA LEU A 72 0.97 8.98 24.23
C LEU A 72 0.93 10.51 24.38
N SER A 73 1.25 11.26 23.30
CA SER A 73 1.18 12.72 23.30
C SER A 73 -0.24 13.26 23.53
N LYS A 74 -1.26 12.46 23.23
CA LYS A 74 -2.67 12.74 23.51
C LYS A 74 -3.10 12.41 24.94
N GLY A 75 -2.18 12.00 25.80
CA GLY A 75 -2.44 11.63 27.19
C GLY A 75 -3.07 10.25 27.37
N LEU A 76 -3.06 9.40 26.35
CA LEU A 76 -3.55 8.03 26.49
C LEU A 76 -2.57 7.16 27.30
N PRO A 77 -3.06 6.21 28.11
CA PRO A 77 -2.21 5.27 28.83
C PRO A 77 -1.34 4.45 27.88
N LEU A 78 -0.15 4.04 28.34
CA LEU A 78 0.82 3.27 27.55
C LEU A 78 0.21 2.02 26.90
N ALA A 79 -0.63 1.27 27.62
CA ALA A 79 -1.29 0.08 27.11
C ALA A 79 -2.24 0.38 25.92
N VAL A 80 -2.92 1.53 25.96
CA VAL A 80 -3.82 1.95 24.87
C VAL A 80 -3.00 2.45 23.68
N ALA A 81 -1.92 3.18 23.94
CA ALA A 81 -1.03 3.69 22.91
C ALA A 81 -0.29 2.58 22.14
N THR A 82 0.17 1.52 22.80
CA THR A 82 0.75 0.36 22.10
C THR A 82 -0.32 -0.49 21.42
N GLY A 83 -1.51 -0.60 22.02
CA GLY A 83 -2.68 -1.21 21.39
C GLY A 83 -3.11 -0.51 20.10
N ALA A 84 -2.88 0.80 19.98
CA ALA A 84 -3.14 1.56 18.76
C ALA A 84 -2.37 1.01 17.54
N THR A 85 -1.10 0.62 17.72
CA THR A 85 -0.30 -0.02 16.67
C THR A 85 -0.91 -1.36 16.25
N VAL A 86 -1.45 -2.13 17.20
CA VAL A 86 -2.15 -3.39 16.91
C VAL A 86 -3.42 -3.14 16.12
N ILE A 87 -4.22 -2.13 16.48
CA ILE A 87 -5.44 -1.75 15.74
C ILE A 87 -5.08 -1.32 14.31
N LEU A 88 -4.03 -0.53 14.14
CA LEU A 88 -3.52 -0.10 12.84
C LEU A 88 -3.13 -1.32 11.97
N LEU A 89 -2.36 -2.25 12.53
CA LEU A 89 -1.94 -3.47 11.85
C LEU A 89 -3.13 -4.38 11.50
N ALA A 90 -4.09 -4.53 12.41
CA ALA A 90 -5.32 -5.27 12.17
C ALA A 90 -6.09 -4.66 10.99
N GLY A 91 -6.19 -3.33 10.95
CA GLY A 91 -6.73 -2.59 9.80
C GLY A 91 -6.03 -2.97 8.51
N GLY A 92 -4.69 -3.00 8.53
CA GLY A 92 -3.87 -3.36 7.38
C GLY A 92 -4.12 -4.75 6.81
N VAL A 93 -4.43 -5.74 7.65
CA VAL A 93 -4.81 -7.09 7.20
C VAL A 93 -6.08 -7.04 6.34
N PHE A 94 -7.12 -6.35 6.82
CA PHE A 94 -8.36 -6.15 6.04
C PHE A 94 -8.12 -5.26 4.81
N GLY A 95 -7.22 -4.29 4.95
CA GLY A 95 -6.78 -3.37 3.91
C GLY A 95 -6.21 -4.06 2.69
N LYS A 96 -5.36 -5.08 2.86
CA LYS A 96 -4.76 -5.80 1.73
C LYS A 96 -5.79 -6.46 0.82
N ALA A 97 -6.84 -7.05 1.39
CA ALA A 97 -7.94 -7.63 0.62
C ALA A 97 -8.81 -6.53 -0.01
N GLY A 98 -9.18 -5.51 0.77
CA GLY A 98 -10.03 -4.41 0.31
C GLY A 98 -9.40 -3.57 -0.79
N CYS A 99 -8.12 -3.26 -0.68
CA CYS A 99 -7.37 -2.47 -1.66
C CYS A 99 -7.10 -3.27 -2.95
N GLY A 100 -6.85 -4.58 -2.86
CA GLY A 100 -6.79 -5.45 -4.04
C GLY A 100 -8.12 -5.44 -4.80
N PHE A 101 -9.23 -5.68 -4.10
CA PHE A 101 -10.56 -5.60 -4.70
C PHE A 101 -10.89 -4.23 -5.29
N LEU A 102 -10.45 -3.15 -4.64
CA LEU A 102 -10.61 -1.79 -5.14
C LEU A 102 -9.82 -1.57 -6.44
N ALA A 103 -8.60 -2.11 -6.52
CA ALA A 103 -7.77 -2.07 -7.71
C ALA A 103 -8.37 -2.87 -8.87
N ASP A 104 -8.98 -4.02 -8.59
CA ASP A 104 -9.66 -4.82 -9.62
C ASP A 104 -10.86 -4.08 -10.22
N ARG A 105 -11.55 -3.27 -9.42
CA ARG A 105 -12.75 -2.51 -9.88
C ARG A 105 -12.46 -1.17 -10.52
N LEU A 106 -11.53 -0.39 -9.96
CA LEU A 106 -11.24 0.98 -10.41
C LEU A 106 -9.99 1.05 -11.31
N GLY A 107 -9.24 -0.04 -11.41
CA GLY A 107 -7.89 -0.05 -11.95
C GLY A 107 -6.85 0.41 -10.94
N ALA A 108 -5.63 -0.12 -11.06
CA ALA A 108 -4.54 0.10 -10.12
C ALA A 108 -4.23 1.60 -9.88
N ARG A 109 -4.21 2.41 -10.94
CA ARG A 109 -3.89 3.85 -10.84
C ARG A 109 -4.92 4.64 -10.03
N GLN A 110 -6.21 4.50 -10.34
CA GLN A 110 -7.25 5.24 -9.62
C GLN A 110 -7.39 4.75 -8.19
N ALA A 111 -7.35 3.43 -7.98
CA ALA A 111 -7.41 2.85 -6.65
C ALA A 111 -6.24 3.34 -5.77
N PHE A 112 -5.02 3.37 -6.30
CA PHE A 112 -3.87 3.89 -5.57
C PHE A 112 -4.05 5.36 -5.18
N ILE A 113 -4.45 6.24 -6.11
CA ILE A 113 -4.67 7.66 -5.81
C ILE A 113 -5.70 7.83 -4.69
N VAL A 114 -6.82 7.10 -4.76
CA VAL A 114 -7.85 7.13 -3.71
C VAL A 114 -7.28 6.68 -2.37
N VAL A 115 -6.51 5.59 -2.35
CA VAL A 115 -5.86 5.08 -1.13
C VAL A 115 -4.89 6.09 -0.52
N GLN A 116 -4.08 6.77 -1.34
CA GLN A 116 -3.15 7.80 -0.83
C GLN A 116 -3.88 9.02 -0.27
N VAL A 117 -4.94 9.47 -0.94
CA VAL A 117 -5.76 10.58 -0.45
C VAL A 117 -6.45 10.20 0.87
N LEU A 118 -7.02 8.99 0.95
CA LEU A 118 -7.63 8.50 2.19
C LEU A 118 -6.60 8.36 3.31
N THR A 119 -5.37 7.97 2.99
CA THR A 119 -4.27 7.89 3.96
C THR A 119 -3.91 9.28 4.48
N ALA A 120 -3.74 10.27 3.60
CA ALA A 120 -3.47 11.65 4.00
C ALA A 120 -4.59 12.23 4.88
N VAL A 121 -5.85 12.03 4.49
CA VAL A 121 -7.02 12.46 5.26
C VAL A 121 -7.07 11.75 6.62
N GLY A 122 -6.80 10.45 6.66
CA GLY A 122 -6.77 9.67 7.90
C GLY A 122 -5.66 10.12 8.85
N LEU A 123 -4.49 10.50 8.33
CA LEU A 123 -3.40 11.09 9.12
C LEU A 123 -3.76 12.45 9.70
N VAL A 124 -4.41 13.32 8.93
CA VAL A 124 -4.90 14.60 9.46
C VAL A 124 -5.98 14.36 10.52
N ALA A 125 -6.91 13.44 10.25
CA ALA A 125 -8.01 13.11 11.14
C ALA A 125 -7.51 12.54 12.48
N ILE A 126 -6.51 11.65 12.48
CA ILE A 126 -6.02 11.07 13.74
C ILE A 126 -5.35 12.11 14.64
N VAL A 127 -4.77 13.17 14.08
CA VAL A 127 -4.17 14.26 14.86
C VAL A 127 -5.25 15.17 15.44
N THR A 128 -6.23 15.58 14.65
CA THR A 128 -7.28 16.53 15.06
C THR A 128 -8.40 15.91 15.89
N ALA A 129 -8.65 14.61 15.74
CA ALA A 129 -9.77 13.94 16.38
C ALA A 129 -9.59 13.77 17.90
N PRO A 130 -10.70 13.75 18.67
CA PRO A 130 -10.69 13.31 20.07
C PRO A 130 -10.19 11.87 20.22
N ASN A 131 -9.67 11.52 21.40
CA ASN A 131 -8.98 10.25 21.65
C ASN A 131 -9.75 9.00 21.21
N TRP A 132 -11.05 8.91 21.51
CA TRP A 132 -11.88 7.76 21.11
C TRP A 132 -12.06 7.65 19.59
N LEU A 133 -12.24 8.79 18.92
CA LEU A 133 -12.41 8.81 17.48
C LEU A 133 -11.08 8.54 16.76
N ALA A 134 -9.96 9.03 17.31
CA ALA A 134 -8.62 8.71 16.84
C ALA A 134 -8.36 7.20 16.88
N LEU A 135 -8.71 6.53 17.99
CA LEU A 135 -8.56 5.07 18.12
C LEU A 135 -9.42 4.30 17.12
N PHE A 136 -10.67 4.74 16.89
CA PHE A 136 -11.54 4.12 15.90
C PHE A 136 -11.02 4.34 14.47
N ALA A 137 -10.49 5.53 14.17
CA ALA A 137 -9.94 5.90 12.86
C ALA A 137 -8.65 5.14 12.51
N LEU A 138 -7.94 4.55 13.47
CA LEU A 138 -6.76 3.73 13.21
C LEU A 138 -7.05 2.50 12.37
N LEU A 139 -8.21 1.88 12.53
CA LEU A 139 -8.57 0.70 11.77
C LEU A 139 -8.71 1.01 10.27
N PRO A 140 -9.52 1.98 9.82
CA PRO A 140 -9.57 2.36 8.42
C PRO A 140 -8.26 2.99 7.93
N LEU A 141 -7.55 3.76 8.75
CA LEU A 141 -6.23 4.31 8.39
C LEU A 141 -5.22 3.20 8.11
N GLY A 142 -5.15 2.20 8.98
CA GLY A 142 -4.31 1.02 8.80
C GLY A 142 -4.67 0.25 7.53
N ALA A 143 -5.98 0.13 7.25
CA ALA A 143 -6.46 -0.54 6.04
C ALA A 143 -5.97 0.14 4.76
N VAL A 144 -6.08 1.46 4.66
CA VAL A 144 -5.61 2.19 3.47
C VAL A 144 -4.08 2.26 3.42
N ALA A 145 -3.43 2.63 4.52
CA ALA A 145 -1.99 2.85 4.56
C ALA A 145 -1.18 1.58 4.32
N GLN A 146 -1.61 0.42 4.82
CA GLN A 146 -0.91 -0.85 4.62
C GLN A 146 -1.40 -1.60 3.38
N GLY A 147 -2.66 -1.36 2.97
CA GLY A 147 -3.27 -2.02 1.82
C GLY A 147 -2.76 -1.52 0.47
N SER A 148 -2.19 -0.32 0.40
CA SER A 148 -1.56 0.25 -0.81
C SER A 148 -0.54 -0.69 -1.46
N THR A 149 0.20 -1.46 -0.64
CA THR A 149 1.20 -2.44 -1.10
C THR A 149 0.60 -3.53 -1.99
N SER A 150 -0.64 -3.95 -1.75
CA SER A 150 -1.32 -4.93 -2.62
C SER A 150 -1.54 -4.36 -4.03
N ILE A 151 -1.83 -3.06 -4.14
CA ILE A 151 -2.05 -2.39 -5.43
C ILE A 151 -0.73 -2.26 -6.18
N THR A 152 0.32 -1.77 -5.52
CA THR A 152 1.63 -1.56 -6.17
C THR A 152 2.29 -2.88 -6.55
N TYR A 153 2.19 -3.92 -5.73
CA TYR A 153 2.78 -5.21 -6.04
C TYR A 153 1.98 -5.92 -7.13
N GLY A 154 0.65 -5.89 -7.08
CA GLY A 154 -0.19 -6.38 -8.17
C GLY A 154 0.15 -5.69 -9.49
N PHE A 155 0.39 -4.38 -9.48
CA PHE A 155 0.80 -3.65 -10.67
C PHE A 155 2.23 -3.99 -11.14
N ALA A 156 3.16 -4.28 -10.22
CA ALA A 156 4.52 -4.68 -10.56
C ALA A 156 4.55 -5.97 -11.40
N ALA A 157 3.65 -6.91 -11.13
CA ALA A 157 3.51 -8.15 -11.88
C ALA A 157 3.32 -7.91 -13.39
N ASN A 158 2.62 -6.83 -13.77
CA ASN A 158 2.38 -6.48 -15.17
C ASN A 158 3.60 -5.82 -15.86
N LEU A 159 4.62 -5.43 -15.10
CA LEU A 159 5.83 -4.76 -15.61
C LEU A 159 7.05 -5.69 -15.69
N ILE A 160 6.91 -6.92 -15.20
CA ILE A 160 8.01 -7.89 -15.11
C ILE A 160 7.65 -9.13 -15.92
N HIS A 161 8.59 -9.59 -16.75
CA HIS A 161 8.44 -10.81 -17.51
C HIS A 161 8.29 -12.03 -16.56
N PRO A 162 7.33 -12.95 -16.80
CA PRO A 162 7.02 -14.05 -15.88
C PRO A 162 8.23 -14.88 -15.41
N ARG A 163 9.12 -15.27 -16.34
CA ARG A 163 10.37 -16.01 -16.05
C ARG A 163 11.41 -15.24 -15.19
N LYS A 164 11.22 -13.93 -14.95
CA LYS A 164 12.15 -13.06 -14.21
C LYS A 164 11.49 -12.29 -13.06
N MET A 165 10.26 -12.66 -12.67
CA MET A 165 9.51 -12.09 -11.54
C MET A 165 10.36 -11.91 -10.27
N ALA A 166 11.14 -12.94 -9.90
CA ALA A 166 11.99 -12.91 -8.71
C ALA A 166 12.98 -11.72 -8.70
N ARG A 167 13.55 -11.36 -9.86
CA ARG A 167 14.52 -10.24 -9.95
C ARG A 167 13.84 -8.89 -9.82
N GLY A 168 12.69 -8.71 -10.48
CA GLY A 168 11.93 -7.47 -10.41
C GLY A 168 11.39 -7.22 -9.00
N TYR A 169 10.81 -8.23 -8.37
CA TYR A 169 10.38 -8.13 -6.98
C TYR A 169 11.55 -7.95 -6.01
N ALA A 170 12.70 -8.59 -6.23
CA ALA A 170 13.88 -8.35 -5.40
C ALA A 170 14.27 -6.86 -5.41
N LEU A 171 14.30 -6.23 -6.57
CA LEU A 171 14.62 -4.80 -6.69
C LEU A 171 13.55 -3.93 -6.00
N LEU A 172 12.28 -4.27 -6.16
CA LEU A 172 11.17 -3.56 -5.52
C LEU A 172 11.20 -3.69 -3.98
N TYR A 173 11.46 -4.88 -3.44
CA TYR A 173 11.59 -5.08 -2.00
C TYR A 173 12.85 -4.45 -1.43
N SER A 174 13.99 -4.51 -2.13
CA SER A 174 15.23 -3.88 -1.68
C SER A 174 15.10 -2.37 -1.60
N THR A 175 14.51 -1.74 -2.62
CA THR A 175 14.26 -0.28 -2.61
C THR A 175 13.26 0.12 -1.55
N GLY A 176 12.18 -0.64 -1.36
CA GLY A 176 11.24 -0.44 -0.25
C GLY A 176 11.93 -0.55 1.11
N THR A 177 12.78 -1.57 1.31
CA THR A 177 13.51 -1.77 2.57
C THR A 177 14.49 -0.63 2.84
N LEU A 178 15.23 -0.16 1.84
CA LEU A 178 16.10 1.01 1.99
C LEU A 178 15.31 2.27 2.34
N ALA A 179 14.16 2.48 1.68
CA ALA A 179 13.27 3.59 1.97
C ALA A 179 12.68 3.52 3.39
N SER A 180 12.42 2.31 3.89
CA SER A 180 11.86 2.07 5.23
C SER A 180 12.73 2.64 6.35
N VAL A 181 14.06 2.66 6.17
CA VAL A 181 15.04 3.22 7.12
C VAL A 181 14.92 4.73 7.20
N ALA A 182 14.59 5.40 6.09
CA ALA A 182 14.48 6.85 6.05
C ALA A 182 13.26 7.37 6.83
N GLY A 183 12.17 6.60 6.91
CA GLY A 183 10.94 7.00 7.61
C GLY A 183 11.18 7.44 9.06
N PRO A 184 11.65 6.54 9.95
CA PRO A 184 11.89 6.89 11.35
C PRO A 184 12.91 8.02 11.54
N LEU A 185 13.93 8.08 10.70
CA LEU A 185 14.97 9.13 10.79
C LEU A 185 14.43 10.51 10.44
N VAL A 186 13.75 10.64 9.29
CA VAL A 186 13.20 11.91 8.82
C VAL A 186 12.08 12.37 9.75
N PHE A 187 11.13 11.50 10.04
CA PHE A 187 9.99 11.88 10.87
C PHE A 187 10.35 12.03 12.34
N GLY A 188 11.37 11.32 12.83
CA GLY A 188 11.91 11.53 14.18
C GLY A 188 12.53 12.90 14.34
N TRP A 189 13.38 13.32 13.39
CA TRP A 189 13.94 14.67 13.40
C TRP A 189 12.86 15.76 13.36
N VAL A 190 11.83 15.58 12.53
CA VAL A 190 10.67 16.49 12.47
C VAL A 190 9.86 16.48 13.77
N ALA A 191 9.69 15.30 14.39
CA ALA A 191 8.96 15.16 15.65
C ALA A 191 9.70 15.79 16.84
N ASP A 192 11.03 15.67 16.88
CA ASP A 192 11.86 16.24 17.94
C ASP A 192 11.93 17.78 17.86
N THR A 193 11.88 18.33 16.64
CA THR A 193 11.98 19.78 16.41
C THR A 193 10.65 20.51 16.46
N TRP A 194 9.59 19.93 15.89
CA TRP A 194 8.28 20.58 15.78
C TRP A 194 7.13 19.84 16.47
N GLY A 195 7.41 18.70 17.10
CA GLY A 195 6.42 17.88 17.80
C GLY A 195 5.78 16.81 16.92
N ILE A 196 5.28 15.77 17.58
CA ILE A 196 4.76 14.55 16.92
C ILE A 196 3.56 14.84 16.01
N GLY A 197 2.65 15.75 16.41
CA GLY A 197 1.50 16.12 15.58
C GLY A 197 1.92 16.72 14.23
N ASN A 198 2.93 17.59 14.24
CA ASN A 198 3.47 18.20 13.02
C ASN A 198 4.23 17.17 12.15
N ALA A 199 4.91 16.20 12.76
CA ALA A 199 5.50 15.09 12.03
C ALA A 199 4.44 14.26 11.28
N VAL A 200 3.28 14.02 11.89
CA VAL A 200 2.18 13.29 11.24
C VAL A 200 1.53 14.12 10.12
N TYR A 201 1.38 15.44 10.28
CA TYR A 201 0.98 16.31 9.15
C TYR A 201 2.01 16.29 8.02
N PHE A 202 3.29 16.27 8.34
CA PHE A 202 4.35 16.16 7.34
C PHE A 202 4.29 14.81 6.59
N MET A 203 4.02 13.70 7.29
CA MET A 203 3.74 12.40 6.65
C MET A 203 2.56 12.49 5.68
N ALA A 204 1.48 13.19 6.06
CA ALA A 204 0.30 13.40 5.21
C ALA A 204 0.61 14.20 3.94
N LEU A 205 1.59 15.11 3.96
CA LEU A 205 2.06 15.80 2.76
C LEU A 205 2.93 14.88 1.89
N ILE A 206 3.85 14.14 2.50
CA ILE A 206 4.75 13.23 1.78
C ILE A 206 3.98 12.12 1.07
N VAL A 207 2.93 11.57 1.68
CA VAL A 207 2.13 10.49 1.06
C VAL A 207 1.41 10.95 -0.21
N LEU A 208 0.98 12.22 -0.27
CA LEU A 208 0.42 12.81 -1.49
C LEU A 208 1.50 13.00 -2.57
N GLY A 209 2.76 13.14 -2.17
CA GLY A 209 3.91 13.17 -3.06
C GLY A 209 4.15 11.87 -3.84
N SER A 210 3.51 10.75 -3.48
CA SER A 210 3.54 9.52 -4.28
C SER A 210 2.55 9.53 -5.46
N ILE A 211 1.61 10.48 -5.49
CA ILE A 211 0.61 10.60 -6.56
C ILE A 211 1.23 11.03 -7.91
N PRO A 212 2.08 12.08 -8.00
CA PRO A 212 2.63 12.51 -9.28
C PRO A 212 3.39 11.42 -10.05
N PRO A 213 4.27 10.62 -9.41
CA PRO A 213 4.90 9.48 -10.10
C PRO A 213 3.88 8.42 -10.57
N MET A 214 2.81 8.20 -9.81
CA MET A 214 1.72 7.29 -10.21
C MET A 214 0.95 7.79 -11.44
N LEU A 215 0.89 9.10 -11.67
CA LEU A 215 0.24 9.67 -12.86
C LEU A 215 1.08 9.49 -14.13
N ILE A 216 2.40 9.38 -14.00
CA ILE A 216 3.35 9.17 -15.10
C ILE A 216 3.33 7.70 -15.56
N LEU A 217 2.83 6.78 -14.73
CA LEU A 217 2.59 5.39 -15.12
C LEU A 217 1.62 5.34 -16.31
N ARG A 218 2.16 5.02 -17.48
CA ARG A 218 1.37 4.56 -18.62
C ARG A 218 0.93 3.14 -18.32
N ILE A 219 -0.38 2.97 -18.20
CA ILE A 219 -1.03 1.68 -18.32
C ILE A 219 -1.16 1.50 -19.83
N GLU A 220 -0.37 0.62 -20.44
CA GLU A 220 -0.78 0.05 -21.73
C GLU A 220 -2.08 -0.72 -21.43
N THR A 221 -3.22 -0.06 -21.64
CA THR A 221 -4.47 -0.77 -21.85
C THR A 221 -4.26 -1.56 -23.13
N GLY A 222 -4.06 -2.87 -22.99
CA GLY A 222 -4.19 -3.79 -24.11
C GLY A 222 -5.63 -3.73 -24.59
N GLU A 223 -5.96 -2.76 -25.43
CA GLU A 223 -7.05 -2.93 -26.37
C GLU A 223 -6.55 -3.99 -27.37
N PRO A 224 -7.25 -5.12 -27.54
CA PRO A 224 -6.98 -5.99 -28.66
C PRO A 224 -7.25 -5.18 -29.92
N GLU A 225 -6.24 -5.04 -30.79
CA GLU A 225 -6.42 -4.54 -32.15
C GLU A 225 -7.54 -5.35 -32.79
N ALA A 226 -8.72 -4.72 -32.91
CA ALA A 226 -9.80 -5.24 -33.71
C ALA A 226 -9.31 -5.28 -35.17
N SER A 227 -9.13 -6.51 -35.63
CA SER A 227 -8.88 -6.94 -37.02
C SER A 227 -9.45 -5.98 -38.08
N ARG A 228 -8.59 -5.56 -39.01
CA ARG A 228 -8.99 -5.16 -40.37
C ARG A 228 -8.60 -6.23 -41.36
#